data_AF-A0A950UVR5-F1
#
_entry.id   AF-A0A950UVR5-F1
#
_cell.length_a   1.000
_cell.length_b   1.000
_cell.length_c   1.000
_cell.angle_alpha   90.00
_cell.angle_beta   90.00
_cell.angle_gamma   90.00
#
_symmetry.space_group_name_H-M   'P 1'
#
loop_
_entity.id
_entity.type
_entity.pdbx_description
1 polymer ?
#
loop_
_entity_poly.entity_id
_entity_poly.type
_entity_poly.pdbx_seq_one_letter_code
_entity_poly.pdbx_strand_id
1 'polypeptide(L)'
;MQKKLDDSGKKNAKQDESAKPAAESAAANPYALSDPAEFTRNMMRVGQQSQKLLSDFMKRQTGAAREPLDPLNIAQPFLELMKAMSTNPTAIVEAQFQLWKDFMGLWETTARRMMGSEVEPVVQPKPGDKRFKDKDWQENQVFDFIKQSYLLTANWIQNTVAGVEGVDADTKKRVGFYTKQFVDAIAPTNFILTNPEVLRTTLQSNGENLVKGLDNLLEDIERGGGQLSIRQSADAFRIGENIATTPGKVVFRNELLELLQYTPTTDEVYERPLLIFPPWINKFYIMDLRPENSFIKWLVAQGYTVFVASWINPDRRLAQKSFEDYMREGIFAALDAVHAATGVKDPNVVGYCIGGTLLTATLGYMAAKDDDRVNSATFWAAQADFSEAGDLTVFVDEAQLEAMKQQMEAAGGVLEGSKMATTFNMLRANDLIWSFVINNYMLGKQPM
;
A
#
# COMPACT_ATOMS: atom_id res chain seq x y z
N MET A 1 -74.74 -16.89 -18.86
CA MET A 1 -76.01 -17.19 -18.14
C MET A 1 -76.28 -18.68 -18.27
N GLN A 2 -76.73 -19.34 -17.19
CA GLN A 2 -77.05 -20.78 -16.99
C GLN A 2 -75.84 -21.74 -16.88
N LYS A 3 -75.46 -22.17 -15.66
CA LYS A 3 -76.02 -23.26 -14.79
C LYS A 3 -75.51 -24.64 -15.25
N LYS A 4 -74.51 -25.27 -14.60
CA LYS A 4 -74.51 -26.07 -13.33
C LYS A 4 -75.56 -27.19 -13.26
N LEU A 5 -75.04 -28.42 -13.05
CA LEU A 5 -75.52 -29.60 -12.27
C LEU A 5 -75.03 -30.87 -12.99
N ASP A 6 -74.01 -31.59 -12.49
CA ASP A 6 -74.06 -32.65 -11.45
C ASP A 6 -74.93 -33.84 -11.92
N ASP A 7 -74.61 -35.13 -11.82
CA ASP A 7 -73.73 -35.92 -10.93
C ASP A 7 -73.76 -37.36 -11.55
N SER A 8 -72.71 -38.17 -11.64
CA SER A 8 -72.30 -39.14 -10.62
C SER A 8 -71.98 -40.48 -11.32
N GLY A 9 -70.91 -41.18 -10.93
CA GLY A 9 -70.68 -42.52 -11.49
C GLY A 9 -69.36 -43.25 -11.24
N LYS A 10 -68.89 -43.36 -9.97
CA LYS A 10 -68.07 -44.47 -9.38
C LYS A 10 -66.72 -44.84 -10.05
N LYS A 11 -65.66 -45.28 -9.38
CA LYS A 11 -65.19 -45.39 -7.98
C LYS A 11 -63.73 -45.90 -8.11
N ASN A 12 -62.87 -45.42 -7.21
CA ASN A 12 -61.69 -46.09 -6.62
C ASN A 12 -60.51 -46.56 -7.49
N ALA A 13 -59.34 -45.93 -7.30
CA ALA A 13 -58.26 -46.52 -6.49
C ALA A 13 -57.19 -45.45 -6.17
N LYS A 14 -56.76 -45.42 -4.89
CA LYS A 14 -55.73 -44.56 -4.30
C LYS A 14 -54.32 -44.91 -4.77
N GLN A 15 -53.45 -43.90 -4.87
CA GLN A 15 -52.07 -44.01 -4.39
C GLN A 15 -51.60 -42.64 -3.87
N ASP A 16 -51.29 -42.64 -2.57
CA ASP A 16 -50.68 -41.55 -1.80
C ASP A 16 -49.20 -41.39 -2.15
N GLU A 17 -48.79 -40.13 -2.07
CA GLU A 17 -47.54 -39.57 -1.55
C GLU A 17 -46.14 -40.18 -1.84
N SER A 18 -45.22 -39.23 -1.98
CA SER A 18 -43.78 -39.27 -1.73
C SER A 18 -42.87 -39.49 -2.95
N ALA A 19 -42.29 -38.37 -3.41
CA ALA A 19 -40.87 -38.16 -3.76
C ALA A 19 -40.76 -36.99 -4.75
N LYS A 20 -40.60 -35.76 -4.23
CA LYS A 20 -39.89 -34.72 -4.99
C LYS A 20 -38.44 -35.19 -5.10
N PRO A 21 -37.81 -35.19 -6.30
CA PRO A 21 -36.40 -35.52 -6.38
C PRO A 21 -35.62 -34.42 -5.65
N ALA A 22 -34.79 -34.86 -4.71
CA ALA A 22 -33.86 -34.05 -3.95
C ALA A 22 -32.99 -33.20 -4.89
N ALA A 23 -33.31 -31.92 -4.98
CA ALA A 23 -32.44 -30.89 -5.52
C ALA A 23 -31.67 -30.25 -4.37
N GLU A 24 -30.80 -31.04 -3.74
CA GLU A 24 -29.68 -30.55 -2.94
C GLU A 24 -28.45 -31.31 -3.46
N SER A 25 -27.86 -30.80 -4.54
CA SER A 25 -26.49 -31.18 -4.87
C SER A 25 -25.62 -30.73 -3.70
N ALA A 26 -24.99 -31.69 -3.03
CA ALA A 26 -23.90 -31.43 -2.09
C ALA A 26 -23.00 -30.33 -2.65
N ALA A 27 -22.82 -29.24 -1.90
CA ALA A 27 -21.94 -28.14 -2.32
C ALA A 27 -20.60 -28.73 -2.75
N ALA A 28 -20.23 -28.56 -4.02
CA ALA A 28 -18.97 -29.07 -4.54
C ALA A 28 -17.83 -28.56 -3.65
N ASN A 29 -17.00 -29.48 -3.13
CA ASN A 29 -15.86 -29.12 -2.30
C ASN A 29 -15.01 -28.08 -3.06
N PRO A 30 -14.91 -26.83 -2.58
CA PRO A 30 -14.22 -25.76 -3.31
C PRO A 30 -12.72 -26.00 -3.44
N TYR A 31 -12.18 -26.98 -2.71
CA TYR A 31 -10.79 -27.44 -2.75
C TYR A 31 -10.63 -28.77 -3.51
N ALA A 32 -11.62 -29.18 -4.31
CA ALA A 32 -11.45 -30.32 -5.22
C ALA A 32 -10.74 -29.89 -6.51
N LEU A 33 -9.82 -30.73 -6.99
CA LEU A 33 -9.17 -30.54 -8.28
C LEU A 33 -10.11 -30.97 -9.41
N SER A 34 -10.34 -30.08 -10.37
CA SER A 34 -11.30 -30.34 -11.46
C SER A 34 -10.68 -31.12 -12.63
N ASP A 35 -9.45 -30.77 -13.05
CA ASP A 35 -8.68 -31.48 -14.07
C ASP A 35 -7.23 -31.70 -13.61
N PRO A 36 -6.88 -32.91 -13.15
CA PRO A 36 -5.52 -33.24 -12.74
C PRO A 36 -4.46 -33.16 -13.85
N ALA A 37 -4.85 -33.42 -15.10
CA ALA A 37 -3.93 -33.40 -16.23
C ALA A 37 -3.60 -31.95 -16.62
N GLU A 38 -4.59 -31.07 -16.66
CA GLU A 38 -4.38 -29.63 -16.86
C GLU A 38 -3.56 -29.02 -15.74
N PHE A 39 -3.89 -29.33 -14.49
CA PHE A 39 -3.14 -28.87 -13.33
C PHE A 39 -1.66 -29.25 -13.43
N THR A 40 -1.37 -30.51 -13.79
CA THR A 40 0.01 -30.98 -13.96
C THR A 40 0.74 -30.21 -15.06
N ARG A 41 0.09 -29.93 -16.20
CA ARG A 41 0.68 -29.12 -17.28
C ARG A 41 1.00 -27.71 -16.82
N ASN A 42 0.08 -27.05 -16.13
CA ASN A 42 0.27 -25.70 -15.63
C ASN A 42 1.37 -25.63 -14.56
N MET A 43 1.41 -26.60 -13.64
CA MET A 43 2.49 -26.68 -12.64
C MET A 43 3.86 -26.95 -13.26
N MET A 44 3.95 -27.75 -14.33
CA MET A 44 5.19 -27.90 -15.10
C MET A 44 5.63 -26.58 -15.74
N ARG A 45 4.70 -25.82 -16.32
CA ARG A 45 4.99 -24.49 -16.91
C ARG A 45 5.50 -23.52 -15.85
N VAL A 46 4.82 -23.44 -14.70
CA VAL A 46 5.26 -22.64 -13.54
C VAL A 46 6.67 -23.05 -13.12
N GLY A 47 6.94 -24.35 -12.99
CA GLY A 47 8.27 -24.86 -12.62
C GLY A 47 9.37 -24.46 -13.61
N GLN A 48 9.12 -24.62 -14.91
CA GLN A 48 10.08 -24.25 -15.97
C GLN A 48 10.37 -22.75 -15.99
N GLN A 49 9.34 -21.91 -15.95
CA GLN A 49 9.48 -20.46 -15.94
C GLN A 49 10.18 -19.97 -14.66
N SER A 50 9.84 -20.54 -13.50
CA SER A 50 10.48 -20.21 -12.21
C SER A 50 11.96 -20.58 -12.20
N GLN A 51 12.32 -21.74 -12.76
CA GLN A 51 13.72 -22.16 -12.88
C GLN A 51 14.51 -21.20 -13.77
N LYS A 52 13.93 -20.76 -14.89
CA LYS A 52 14.54 -19.75 -15.77
C LYS A 52 14.77 -18.44 -15.03
N LEU A 53 13.74 -17.93 -14.34
CA LEU A 53 13.81 -16.69 -13.56
C LEU A 53 14.90 -16.74 -12.49
N LEU A 54 14.98 -17.84 -11.74
CA LEU A 54 16.03 -18.03 -10.73
C LEU A 54 17.44 -18.07 -11.36
N SER A 55 17.61 -18.77 -12.48
CA SER A 55 18.86 -18.79 -13.23
C SER A 55 19.29 -17.39 -13.67
N ASP A 56 18.36 -16.60 -14.23
CA ASP A 56 18.66 -15.26 -14.73
C ASP A 56 18.95 -14.28 -13.59
N PHE A 57 18.25 -14.41 -12.46
CA PHE A 57 18.55 -13.67 -11.23
C PHE A 57 19.97 -13.97 -10.72
N MET A 58 20.33 -15.25 -10.59
CA MET A 58 21.67 -15.65 -10.13
C MET A 58 22.79 -15.12 -11.05
N LYS A 59 22.60 -15.18 -12.38
CA LYS A 59 23.56 -14.62 -13.34
C LYS A 59 23.75 -13.11 -13.16
N ARG A 60 22.66 -12.35 -12.95
CA ARG A 60 22.74 -10.90 -12.72
C ARG A 60 23.47 -10.58 -11.40
N GLN A 61 23.24 -11.35 -10.35
CA GLN A 61 23.86 -11.14 -9.05
C GLN A 61 25.37 -11.40 -9.07
N THR A 62 25.86 -12.29 -9.95
CA THR A 62 27.30 -12.52 -10.12
C THR A 62 28.04 -11.36 -10.80
N GLY A 63 27.34 -10.45 -11.49
CA GLY A 63 27.92 -9.31 -12.21
C GLY A 63 27.73 -7.94 -11.54
N ALA A 64 26.88 -7.83 -10.53
CA ALA A 64 26.62 -6.58 -9.81
C ALA A 64 27.66 -6.36 -8.69
N ALA A 65 28.10 -5.11 -8.51
CA ALA A 65 28.86 -4.72 -7.33
C ALA A 65 28.08 -5.12 -6.07
N ARG A 66 28.73 -5.81 -5.13
CA ARG A 66 28.11 -6.22 -3.87
C ARG A 66 27.61 -4.96 -3.16
N GLU A 67 26.29 -4.79 -3.10
CA GLU A 67 25.69 -3.83 -2.18
C GLU A 67 26.19 -4.12 -0.75
N PRO A 68 26.26 -3.10 0.12
CA PRO A 68 26.62 -3.31 1.52
C PRO A 68 25.76 -4.43 2.12
N LEU A 69 26.34 -5.29 2.96
CA LEU A 69 25.61 -6.43 3.57
C LEU A 69 24.43 -5.98 4.45
N ASP A 70 24.46 -4.74 4.93
CA ASP A 70 23.40 -4.14 5.75
C ASP A 70 23.25 -2.63 5.44
N PRO A 71 22.66 -2.28 4.29
CA PRO A 71 22.55 -0.89 3.84
C PRO A 71 21.53 -0.10 4.67
N LEU A 72 20.68 -0.79 5.42
CA LEU A 72 19.65 -0.22 6.29
C LEU A 72 20.05 -0.22 7.78
N ASN A 73 21.27 -0.67 8.10
CA ASN A 73 21.81 -0.75 9.45
C ASN A 73 20.84 -1.43 10.44
N ILE A 74 20.32 -2.60 10.03
CA ILE A 74 19.37 -3.43 10.78
C ILE A 74 20.11 -4.24 11.85
N ALA A 75 21.32 -4.73 11.57
CA ALA A 75 22.01 -5.69 12.41
C ALA A 75 22.35 -5.13 13.79
N GLN A 76 22.81 -3.87 13.86
CA GLN A 76 23.21 -3.24 15.13
C GLN A 76 22.06 -3.15 16.14
N PRO A 77 20.88 -2.57 15.78
CA PRO A 77 19.74 -2.55 16.68
C PRO A 77 19.32 -3.92 17.21
N PHE A 78 19.37 -4.97 16.38
CA PHE A 78 19.04 -6.33 16.80
C PHE A 78 20.10 -6.95 17.71
N LEU A 79 21.39 -6.65 17.51
CA LEU A 79 22.47 -7.09 18.41
C LEU A 79 22.31 -6.46 19.81
N GLU A 80 21.95 -5.19 19.88
CA GLU A 80 21.67 -4.50 21.15
C GLU A 80 20.43 -5.08 21.86
N LEU A 81 19.36 -5.35 21.11
CA LEU A 81 18.20 -6.06 21.64
C LEU A 81 18.58 -7.44 22.21
N MET A 82 19.34 -8.25 21.46
CA MET A 82 19.75 -9.58 21.92
C MET A 82 20.60 -9.50 23.18
N LYS A 83 21.48 -8.50 23.28
CA LYS A 83 22.26 -8.23 24.49
C LYS A 83 21.34 -7.88 25.67
N ALA A 84 20.36 -7.00 25.49
CA ALA A 84 19.40 -6.65 26.53
C ALA A 84 18.48 -7.83 26.92
N MET A 85 18.11 -8.70 25.98
CA MET A 85 17.39 -9.93 26.29
C MET A 85 18.23 -10.89 27.13
N SER A 86 19.54 -10.97 26.88
CA SER A 86 20.46 -11.82 27.65
C SER A 86 20.62 -11.38 29.11
N THR A 87 20.38 -10.10 29.42
CA THR A 87 20.44 -9.57 30.79
C THR A 87 19.14 -9.75 31.57
N ASN A 88 18.02 -10.07 30.90
CA ASN A 88 16.74 -10.41 31.55
C ASN A 88 16.16 -11.73 31.00
N PRO A 89 16.80 -12.88 31.31
CA PRO A 89 16.34 -14.18 30.81
C PRO A 89 14.97 -14.58 31.34
N THR A 90 14.57 -14.10 32.51
CA THR A 90 13.27 -14.40 33.13
C THR A 90 12.11 -13.90 32.27
N ALA A 91 12.18 -12.66 31.77
CA ALA A 91 11.15 -12.11 30.90
C ALA A 91 10.95 -12.92 29.61
N ILE A 92 12.03 -13.48 29.06
CA ILE A 92 11.98 -14.35 27.88
C ILE A 92 11.31 -15.69 28.20
N VAL A 93 11.64 -16.29 29.35
CA VAL A 93 11.01 -17.53 29.81
C VAL A 93 9.50 -17.32 30.08
N GLU A 94 9.13 -16.20 30.71
CA GLU A 94 7.73 -15.83 30.93
C GLU A 94 6.97 -15.64 29.62
N ALA A 95 7.56 -14.93 28.66
CA ALA A 95 6.98 -14.77 27.32
C ALA A 95 6.80 -16.11 26.62
N GLN A 96 7.76 -17.03 26.71
CA GLN A 96 7.68 -18.38 26.16
C GLN A 96 6.56 -19.20 26.82
N PHE A 97 6.41 -19.11 28.14
CA PHE A 97 5.34 -19.77 28.87
C PHE A 97 3.96 -19.23 28.48
N GLN A 98 3.85 -17.92 28.30
CA GLN A 98 2.61 -17.28 27.84
C GLN A 98 2.23 -17.76 26.43
N LEU A 99 3.18 -17.83 25.50
CA LEU A 99 2.94 -18.40 24.16
C LEU A 99 2.43 -19.84 24.24
N TRP A 100 3.07 -20.68 25.08
CA TRP A 100 2.65 -22.06 25.24
C TRP A 100 1.23 -22.17 25.79
N LYS A 101 0.87 -21.34 26.77
CA LYS A 101 -0.50 -21.25 27.31
C LYS A 101 -1.51 -20.83 26.24
N ASP A 102 -1.18 -19.83 25.42
CA ASP A 102 -2.06 -19.37 24.35
C ASP A 102 -2.27 -20.47 23.28
N PHE A 103 -1.22 -21.21 22.93
CA PHE A 103 -1.32 -22.36 22.04
C PHE A 103 -2.19 -23.48 22.62
N MET A 104 -2.07 -23.79 23.92
CA MET A 104 -2.98 -24.76 24.56
C MET A 104 -4.44 -24.30 24.46
N GLY A 105 -4.72 -23.01 24.69
CA GLY A 105 -6.05 -22.44 24.51
C GLY A 105 -6.54 -22.55 23.06
N LEU A 106 -5.65 -22.38 22.09
CA LEU A 106 -5.96 -22.58 20.67
C LEU A 106 -6.30 -24.04 20.35
N TRP A 107 -5.52 -25.01 20.86
CA TRP A 107 -5.80 -26.43 20.69
C TRP A 107 -7.16 -26.81 21.27
N GLU A 108 -7.47 -26.34 22.49
CA GLU A 108 -8.76 -26.57 23.14
C GLU A 108 -9.92 -25.98 22.33
N THR A 109 -9.80 -24.71 21.93
CA THR A 109 -10.82 -24.00 21.16
C THR A 109 -11.06 -24.68 19.81
N THR A 110 -9.99 -25.07 19.12
CA THR A 110 -10.07 -25.77 17.82
C THR A 110 -10.75 -27.13 17.97
N ALA A 111 -10.40 -27.91 18.99
CA ALA A 111 -11.05 -29.19 19.27
C ALA A 111 -12.56 -29.03 19.54
N ARG A 112 -12.94 -28.03 20.35
CA ARG A 112 -14.36 -27.71 20.61
C ARG A 112 -15.11 -27.28 19.35
N ARG A 113 -14.50 -26.44 18.51
CA ARG A 113 -15.11 -26.01 17.23
C ARG A 113 -15.23 -27.15 16.24
N MET A 114 -14.26 -28.06 16.17
CA MET A 114 -14.36 -29.29 15.36
C MET A 114 -15.48 -30.23 15.83
N MET A 115 -15.84 -30.20 17.11
CA MET A 115 -17.01 -30.91 17.66
C MET A 115 -18.33 -30.14 17.46
N GLY A 116 -18.33 -29.04 16.71
CA GLY A 116 -19.54 -28.26 16.40
C GLY A 116 -19.97 -27.25 17.46
N SER A 117 -19.13 -26.98 18.46
CA SER A 117 -19.40 -25.93 19.45
C SER A 117 -19.06 -24.55 18.90
N GLU A 118 -19.93 -23.56 19.13
CA GLU A 118 -19.60 -22.15 18.91
C GLU A 118 -18.74 -21.66 20.08
N VAL A 119 -17.49 -21.33 19.79
CA VAL A 119 -16.52 -20.82 20.76
C VAL A 119 -15.86 -19.59 20.17
N GLU A 120 -15.71 -18.55 20.97
CA GLU A 120 -15.00 -17.33 20.57
C GLU A 120 -13.53 -17.65 20.21
N PRO A 121 -12.96 -17.03 19.16
CA PRO A 121 -11.55 -17.15 18.84
C PRO A 121 -10.66 -16.68 19.99
N VAL A 122 -9.52 -17.35 20.18
CA VAL A 122 -8.52 -17.00 21.20
C VAL A 122 -7.89 -15.63 20.91
N VAL A 123 -7.77 -15.29 19.63
CA VAL A 123 -7.23 -14.01 19.17
C VAL A 123 -7.96 -13.54 17.91
N GLN A 124 -8.15 -12.23 17.81
CA GLN A 124 -8.76 -11.57 16.66
C GLN A 124 -7.74 -10.71 15.91
N PRO A 125 -7.85 -10.58 14.58
CA PRO A 125 -7.08 -9.59 13.82
C PRO A 125 -7.33 -8.17 14.35
N LYS A 126 -6.34 -7.28 14.20
CA LYS A 126 -6.52 -5.86 14.53
C LYS A 126 -7.62 -5.25 13.66
N PRO A 127 -8.40 -4.27 14.16
CA PRO A 127 -9.40 -3.56 13.36
C PRO A 127 -8.77 -3.00 12.08
N GLY A 128 -9.40 -3.27 10.93
CA GLY A 128 -8.92 -2.84 9.62
C GLY A 128 -7.89 -3.76 8.95
N ASP A 129 -7.48 -4.88 9.57
CA ASP A 129 -6.60 -5.87 8.93
C ASP A 129 -7.35 -6.63 7.83
N LYS A 130 -7.10 -6.26 6.57
CA LYS A 130 -7.77 -6.81 5.39
C LYS A 130 -7.23 -8.18 4.96
N ARG A 131 -6.14 -8.67 5.57
CA ARG A 131 -5.50 -9.95 5.21
C ARG A 131 -6.43 -11.14 5.40
N PHE A 132 -7.27 -11.09 6.42
CA PHE A 132 -8.15 -12.20 6.83
C PHE A 132 -9.61 -11.99 6.40
N LYS A 133 -9.86 -11.31 5.28
CA LYS A 133 -11.20 -10.98 4.78
C LYS A 133 -11.98 -12.16 4.19
N ASP A 134 -11.28 -13.17 3.67
CA ASP A 134 -11.93 -14.36 3.09
C ASP A 134 -12.64 -15.15 4.20
N LYS A 135 -13.88 -15.56 3.95
CA LYS A 135 -14.73 -16.24 4.93
C LYS A 135 -14.14 -17.54 5.47
N ASP A 136 -13.33 -18.24 4.69
CA ASP A 136 -12.72 -19.52 5.09
C ASP A 136 -11.70 -19.32 6.23
N TRP A 137 -11.18 -18.11 6.42
CA TRP A 137 -10.40 -17.79 7.62
C TRP A 137 -11.19 -17.92 8.92
N GLN A 138 -12.52 -17.97 8.88
CA GLN A 138 -13.40 -18.13 10.05
C GLN A 138 -14.25 -19.40 9.97
N GLU A 139 -14.74 -19.75 8.78
CA GLU A 139 -15.64 -20.89 8.53
C GLU A 139 -14.87 -22.22 8.47
N ASN A 140 -13.62 -22.24 7.98
CA ASN A 140 -12.82 -23.45 7.84
C ASN A 140 -11.85 -23.61 9.00
N GLN A 141 -11.97 -24.73 9.73
CA GLN A 141 -11.23 -24.97 10.97
C GLN A 141 -9.70 -25.04 10.77
N VAL A 142 -9.22 -25.48 9.61
CA VAL A 142 -7.78 -25.55 9.31
C VAL A 142 -7.22 -24.14 9.11
N PHE A 143 -7.87 -23.33 8.28
CA PHE A 143 -7.44 -21.96 8.02
C PHE A 143 -7.61 -21.06 9.25
N ASP A 144 -8.66 -21.28 10.04
CA ASP A 144 -8.84 -20.59 11.31
C ASP A 144 -7.71 -20.93 12.30
N PHE A 145 -7.33 -22.20 12.43
CA PHE A 145 -6.17 -22.60 13.25
C PHE A 145 -4.88 -21.95 12.78
N ILE A 146 -4.61 -21.94 11.46
CA ILE A 146 -3.42 -21.30 10.88
C ILE A 146 -3.40 -19.80 11.19
N LYS A 147 -4.53 -19.10 10.94
CA LYS A 147 -4.69 -17.68 11.26
C LYS A 147 -4.43 -17.40 12.73
N GLN A 148 -5.07 -18.14 13.63
CA GLN A 148 -4.93 -17.93 15.07
C GLN A 148 -3.50 -18.23 15.54
N SER A 149 -2.88 -19.32 15.07
CA SER A 149 -1.48 -19.66 15.35
C SER A 149 -0.53 -18.53 14.93
N TYR A 150 -0.75 -17.98 13.74
CA TYR A 150 0.00 -16.83 13.24
C TYR A 150 -0.21 -15.60 14.13
N LEU A 151 -1.45 -15.22 14.43
CA LEU A 151 -1.76 -14.03 15.22
C LEU A 151 -1.18 -14.12 16.65
N LEU A 152 -1.25 -15.28 17.28
CA LEU A 152 -0.63 -15.52 18.58
C LEU A 152 0.89 -15.36 18.52
N THR A 153 1.53 -15.99 17.53
CA THR A 153 2.99 -15.90 17.33
C THR A 153 3.42 -14.48 16.98
N ALA A 154 2.67 -13.79 16.12
CA ALA A 154 2.89 -12.41 15.71
C ALA A 154 2.81 -11.44 16.90
N ASN A 155 1.79 -11.59 17.74
CA ASN A 155 1.62 -10.80 18.95
C ASN A 155 2.72 -11.12 19.96
N TRP A 156 3.07 -12.40 20.14
CA TRP A 156 4.15 -12.82 21.03
C TRP A 156 5.49 -12.23 20.61
N ILE A 157 5.89 -12.34 19.34
CA ILE A 157 7.15 -11.76 18.84
C ILE A 157 7.17 -10.25 19.11
N GLN A 158 6.11 -9.53 18.71
CA GLN A 158 6.04 -8.07 18.87
C GLN A 158 6.04 -7.64 20.33
N ASN A 159 5.27 -8.32 21.19
CA ASN A 159 5.18 -8.00 22.62
C ASN A 159 6.49 -8.33 23.34
N THR A 160 7.18 -9.42 22.96
CA THR A 160 8.48 -9.78 23.55
C THR A 160 9.51 -8.72 23.22
N VAL A 161 9.60 -8.28 21.96
CA VAL A 161 10.50 -7.20 21.53
C VAL A 161 10.14 -5.87 22.22
N ALA A 162 8.85 -5.53 22.28
CA ALA A 162 8.38 -4.30 22.92
C ALA A 162 8.55 -4.32 24.45
N GLY A 163 8.59 -5.50 25.07
CA GLY A 163 8.76 -5.69 26.51
C GLY A 163 10.23 -5.63 26.97
N VAL A 164 11.20 -5.66 26.05
CA VAL A 164 12.62 -5.55 26.44
C VAL A 164 12.90 -4.16 27.03
N GLU A 165 13.47 -4.18 28.24
CA GLU A 165 13.96 -3.01 28.96
C GLU A 165 15.47 -2.82 28.73
N GLY A 166 15.99 -1.62 29.01
CA GLY A 166 17.44 -1.34 28.89
C GLY A 166 17.93 -1.08 27.46
N VAL A 167 17.02 -0.87 26.52
CA VAL A 167 17.29 -0.45 25.14
C VAL A 167 16.78 0.98 24.98
N ASP A 168 17.53 1.84 24.29
CA ASP A 168 17.12 3.22 24.03
C ASP A 168 15.90 3.29 23.08
N ALA A 169 15.25 4.45 23.05
CA ALA A 169 14.00 4.63 22.32
C ALA A 169 14.14 4.47 20.80
N ASP A 170 15.27 4.91 20.22
CA ASP A 170 15.50 4.80 18.77
C ASP A 170 15.72 3.35 18.36
N THR A 171 16.61 2.65 19.06
CA THR A 171 16.85 1.22 18.85
C THR A 171 15.57 0.42 18.99
N LYS A 172 14.77 0.67 20.04
CA LYS A 172 13.49 -0.01 20.25
C LYS A 172 12.49 0.25 19.12
N LYS A 173 12.45 1.47 18.59
CA LYS A 173 11.60 1.84 17.44
C LYS A 173 12.05 1.12 16.16
N ARG A 174 13.35 1.12 15.86
CA ARG A 174 13.92 0.43 14.68
C ARG A 174 13.67 -1.07 14.73
N VAL A 175 14.00 -1.71 15.85
CA VAL A 175 13.78 -3.15 16.04
C VAL A 175 12.28 -3.46 15.96
N GLY A 176 11.42 -2.67 16.60
CA GLY A 176 9.97 -2.83 16.53
C GLY A 176 9.45 -2.76 15.10
N PHE A 177 9.92 -1.78 14.32
CA PHE A 177 9.58 -1.64 12.91
C PHE A 177 9.99 -2.87 12.08
N TYR A 178 11.27 -3.27 12.13
CA TYR A 178 11.76 -4.41 11.33
C TYR A 178 11.18 -5.75 11.81
N THR A 179 10.90 -5.90 13.11
CA THR A 179 10.18 -7.05 13.65
C THR A 179 8.79 -7.16 13.06
N LYS A 180 8.06 -6.04 12.95
CA LYS A 180 6.76 -6.00 12.27
C LYS A 180 6.88 -6.39 10.80
N GLN A 181 7.90 -5.89 10.08
CA GLN A 181 8.14 -6.29 8.68
C GLN A 181 8.38 -7.80 8.54
N PHE A 182 9.16 -8.39 9.45
CA PHE A 182 9.39 -9.84 9.48
C PHE A 182 8.10 -10.62 9.73
N VAL A 183 7.31 -10.22 10.74
CA VAL A 183 6.02 -10.85 11.08
C VAL A 183 5.03 -10.72 9.93
N ASP A 184 5.00 -9.58 9.24
CA ASP A 184 4.17 -9.36 8.07
C ASP A 184 4.61 -10.24 6.89
N ALA A 185 5.92 -10.48 6.72
CA ALA A 185 6.46 -11.31 5.65
C ALA A 185 6.09 -12.80 5.79
N ILE A 186 6.08 -13.32 7.03
CA ILE A 186 5.73 -14.71 7.32
C ILE A 186 4.21 -14.94 7.47
N ALA A 187 3.38 -13.93 7.15
CA ALA A 187 1.93 -14.06 7.24
C ALA A 187 1.43 -15.21 6.36
N PRO A 188 0.47 -16.04 6.83
CA PRO A 188 -0.03 -17.18 6.07
C PRO A 188 -0.77 -16.76 4.78
N THR A 189 -1.19 -15.50 4.68
CA THR A 189 -1.72 -14.92 3.44
C THR A 189 -0.70 -14.87 2.30
N ASN A 190 0.60 -14.87 2.62
CA ASN A 190 1.66 -14.69 1.64
C ASN A 190 2.13 -16.00 1.02
N PHE A 191 1.46 -17.12 1.30
CA PHE A 191 1.82 -18.42 0.75
C PHE A 191 0.59 -19.12 0.16
N ILE A 192 0.78 -19.76 -0.99
CA ILE A 192 -0.29 -20.40 -1.78
C ILE A 192 -1.05 -21.43 -0.94
N LEU A 193 -0.34 -22.29 -0.20
CA LEU A 193 -0.96 -23.43 0.51
C LEU A 193 -1.71 -23.03 1.78
N THR A 194 -1.38 -21.88 2.36
CA THR A 194 -1.98 -21.41 3.62
C THR A 194 -2.98 -20.29 3.41
N ASN A 195 -3.08 -19.74 2.19
CA ASN A 195 -4.07 -18.73 1.83
C ASN A 195 -5.31 -19.38 1.19
N PRO A 196 -6.49 -19.31 1.81
CA PRO A 196 -7.69 -19.98 1.30
C PRO A 196 -8.17 -19.43 -0.05
N GLU A 197 -8.09 -18.11 -0.29
CA GLU A 197 -8.49 -17.49 -1.56
C GLU A 197 -7.57 -17.99 -2.69
N VAL A 198 -6.26 -17.97 -2.46
CA VAL A 198 -5.26 -18.39 -3.44
C VAL A 198 -5.33 -19.89 -3.70
N LEU A 199 -5.35 -20.72 -2.66
CA LEU A 199 -5.42 -22.17 -2.80
C LEU A 199 -6.67 -22.59 -3.56
N ARG A 200 -7.83 -22.04 -3.17
CA ARG A 200 -9.11 -22.29 -3.83
C ARG A 200 -9.05 -21.90 -5.31
N THR A 201 -8.55 -20.70 -5.60
CA THR A 201 -8.41 -20.21 -6.98
C THR A 201 -7.48 -21.12 -7.79
N THR A 202 -6.34 -21.52 -7.22
CA THR A 202 -5.39 -22.43 -7.87
C THR A 202 -5.99 -23.79 -8.20
N LEU A 203 -6.79 -24.36 -7.30
CA LEU A 203 -7.44 -25.64 -7.55
C LEU A 203 -8.58 -25.52 -8.58
N GLN A 204 -9.37 -24.45 -8.49
CA GLN A 204 -10.50 -24.18 -9.40
C GLN A 204 -10.05 -23.81 -10.82
N SER A 205 -8.92 -23.11 -10.95
CA SER A 205 -8.35 -22.72 -12.24
C SER A 205 -7.30 -23.70 -12.75
N ASN A 206 -7.17 -24.89 -12.14
CA ASN A 206 -6.14 -25.88 -12.47
C ASN A 206 -4.74 -25.25 -12.60
N GLY A 207 -4.37 -24.34 -11.71
CA GLY A 207 -3.06 -23.66 -11.67
C GLY A 207 -2.87 -22.48 -12.63
N GLU A 208 -3.87 -22.16 -13.46
CA GLU A 208 -3.78 -21.06 -14.44
C GLU A 208 -3.51 -19.69 -13.81
N ASN A 209 -4.01 -19.42 -12.60
CA ASN A 209 -3.73 -18.18 -11.87
C ASN A 209 -2.22 -17.98 -11.60
N LEU A 210 -1.51 -19.06 -11.29
CA LEU A 210 -0.07 -19.02 -11.03
C LEU A 210 0.73 -18.83 -12.32
N VAL A 211 0.27 -19.42 -13.44
CA VAL A 211 0.87 -19.20 -14.76
C VAL A 211 0.76 -17.72 -15.12
N LYS A 212 -0.44 -17.14 -15.05
CA LYS A 212 -0.68 -15.72 -15.31
C LYS A 212 0.13 -14.82 -14.37
N GLY A 213 0.18 -15.16 -13.09
CA GLY A 213 0.92 -14.39 -12.10
C GLY A 213 2.43 -14.40 -12.34
N LEU A 214 2.98 -15.51 -12.83
CA LEU A 214 4.38 -15.60 -13.24
C LEU A 214 4.67 -14.85 -14.53
N ASP A 215 3.75 -14.87 -15.50
CA ASP A 215 3.83 -14.04 -16.70
C ASP A 215 3.85 -12.54 -16.32
N ASN A 216 2.98 -12.11 -15.40
CA ASN A 216 2.98 -10.74 -14.85
C ASN A 216 4.33 -10.38 -14.18
N LEU A 217 4.90 -11.28 -13.38
CA LEU A 217 6.19 -11.08 -12.72
C LEU A 217 7.33 -10.92 -13.74
N LEU A 218 7.34 -11.75 -14.78
CA LEU A 218 8.34 -11.70 -15.84
C LEU A 218 8.27 -10.36 -16.58
N GLU A 219 7.07 -9.91 -16.95
CA GLU A 219 6.87 -8.62 -17.60
C GLU A 219 7.36 -7.44 -16.73
N ASP A 220 7.12 -7.48 -15.42
CA ASP A 220 7.59 -6.48 -14.46
C ASP A 220 9.13 -6.44 -14.36
N ILE A 221 9.78 -7.60 -14.38
CA ILE A 221 11.25 -7.72 -14.36
C ILE A 221 11.87 -7.23 -15.67
N GLU A 222 11.28 -7.60 -16.80
CA GLU A 222 11.74 -7.16 -18.13
C GLU A 222 11.65 -5.64 -18.27
N ARG A 223 10.54 -5.06 -17.82
CA ARG A 223 10.34 -3.60 -17.81
C ARG A 223 11.34 -2.87 -16.92
N GLY A 224 11.70 -3.44 -15.77
CA GLY A 224 12.70 -2.87 -14.86
C GLY A 224 14.15 -3.07 -15.30
N GLY A 225 14.42 -3.49 -16.54
CA GLY A 225 15.79 -3.75 -17.02
C GLY A 225 16.48 -4.87 -16.25
N GLY A 226 15.69 -5.77 -15.64
CA GLY A 226 16.15 -6.86 -14.82
C GLY A 226 16.05 -6.67 -13.31
N GLN A 227 15.58 -5.50 -12.86
CA GLN A 227 15.08 -5.28 -11.51
C GLN A 227 13.55 -5.40 -11.49
N LEU A 228 12.97 -5.72 -10.32
CA LEU A 228 11.52 -5.79 -10.19
C LEU A 228 10.93 -4.38 -10.28
N SER A 229 10.26 -4.06 -11.38
CA SER A 229 9.52 -2.81 -11.55
C SER A 229 8.03 -3.13 -11.57
N ILE A 230 7.34 -2.91 -10.44
CA ILE A 230 5.94 -3.29 -10.22
C ILE A 230 4.97 -2.40 -11.03
N ARG A 231 4.05 -2.98 -11.81
CA ARG A 231 2.92 -2.23 -12.37
C ARG A 231 1.94 -1.87 -11.26
N GLN A 232 1.90 -0.61 -10.84
CA GLN A 232 0.92 -0.14 -9.86
C GLN A 232 -0.44 0.22 -10.48
N SER A 233 -0.52 0.25 -11.81
CA SER A 233 -1.75 0.50 -12.56
C SER A 233 -1.73 -0.18 -13.92
N ALA A 234 -2.90 -0.43 -14.50
CA ALA A 234 -3.00 -0.84 -15.90
C ALA A 234 -2.49 0.27 -16.85
N ASP A 235 -2.14 -0.10 -18.10
CA ASP A 235 -1.87 0.82 -19.21
C ASP A 235 -3.10 1.65 -19.63
N ALA A 236 -4.18 1.56 -18.84
CA ALA A 236 -5.42 2.28 -19.02
C ALA A 236 -5.29 3.78 -18.69
N PHE A 237 -4.34 4.22 -17.87
CA PHE A 237 -4.25 5.62 -17.44
C PHE A 237 -3.28 6.45 -18.29
N ARG A 238 -3.79 7.56 -18.83
CA ARG A 238 -3.08 8.51 -19.70
C ARG A 238 -3.30 9.92 -19.19
N ILE A 239 -2.20 10.56 -18.77
CA ILE A 239 -2.19 11.93 -18.24
C ILE A 239 -2.64 12.89 -19.34
N GLY A 240 -3.62 13.73 -19.02
CA GLY A 240 -4.24 14.68 -19.95
C GLY A 240 -5.34 14.08 -20.83
N GLU A 241 -5.49 12.75 -20.87
CA GLU A 241 -6.56 12.08 -21.64
C GLU A 241 -7.69 11.55 -20.73
N ASN A 242 -7.35 10.85 -19.64
CA ASN A 242 -8.34 10.29 -18.71
C ASN A 242 -8.01 10.46 -17.23
N ILE A 243 -6.81 10.95 -16.91
CA ILE A 243 -6.47 11.52 -15.60
C ILE A 243 -5.85 12.90 -15.79
N ALA A 244 -5.96 13.79 -14.80
CA ALA A 244 -5.51 15.18 -14.91
C ALA A 244 -6.16 15.92 -16.08
N THR A 245 -7.48 15.76 -16.23
CA THR A 245 -8.25 16.24 -17.40
C THR A 245 -9.04 17.51 -17.13
N THR A 246 -8.92 18.11 -15.93
CA THR A 246 -9.63 19.36 -15.65
C THR A 246 -9.10 20.47 -16.57
N PRO A 247 -9.95 21.15 -17.36
CA PRO A 247 -9.49 22.14 -18.31
C PRO A 247 -8.70 23.27 -17.64
N GLY A 248 -7.52 23.59 -18.16
CA GLY A 248 -6.65 24.63 -17.63
C GLY A 248 -5.51 24.95 -18.59
N LYS A 249 -4.66 25.91 -18.20
CA LYS A 249 -3.51 26.37 -18.98
C LYS A 249 -2.31 26.63 -18.08
N VAL A 250 -1.11 26.44 -18.61
CA VAL A 250 0.12 26.95 -17.99
C VAL A 250 0.15 28.47 -18.17
N VAL A 251 0.18 29.22 -17.07
CA VAL A 251 0.20 30.70 -17.07
C VAL A 251 1.53 31.30 -16.66
N PHE A 252 2.39 30.49 -16.03
CA PHE A 252 3.76 30.84 -15.70
C PHE A 252 4.63 29.59 -15.72
N ARG A 253 5.91 29.74 -16.09
CA ARG A 253 6.89 28.66 -16.12
C ARG A 253 8.26 29.21 -15.76
N ASN A 254 8.98 28.49 -14.91
CA ASN A 254 10.41 28.67 -14.69
C ASN A 254 11.12 27.31 -14.66
N GLU A 255 12.31 27.24 -14.08
CA GLU A 255 13.09 26.00 -14.02
C GLU A 255 12.52 24.94 -13.06
N LEU A 256 11.79 25.36 -12.02
CA LEU A 256 11.29 24.48 -10.96
C LEU A 256 9.82 24.09 -11.12
N LEU A 257 8.99 24.93 -11.74
CA LEU A 257 7.56 24.66 -11.88
C LEU A 257 6.92 25.24 -13.13
N GLU A 258 5.78 24.65 -13.46
CA GLU A 258 4.73 25.23 -14.27
C GLU A 258 3.56 25.60 -13.37
N LEU A 259 3.08 26.84 -13.43
CA LEU A 259 1.88 27.27 -12.72
C LEU A 259 0.68 27.05 -13.64
N LEU A 260 -0.21 26.16 -13.23
CA LEU A 260 -1.46 25.88 -13.91
C LEU A 260 -2.55 26.81 -13.37
N GLN A 261 -3.33 27.44 -14.25
CA GLN A 261 -4.60 28.08 -13.93
C GLN A 261 -5.72 27.28 -14.58
N TYR A 262 -6.71 26.87 -13.79
CA TYR A 262 -7.85 26.10 -14.30
C TYR A 262 -8.94 27.02 -14.84
N THR A 263 -9.60 26.57 -15.91
CA THR A 263 -10.68 27.30 -16.59
C THR A 263 -11.91 27.36 -15.67
N PRO A 264 -12.45 28.55 -15.34
CA PRO A 264 -13.67 28.68 -14.54
C PRO A 264 -14.85 27.90 -15.13
N THR A 265 -15.74 27.39 -14.27
CA THR A 265 -16.97 26.68 -14.67
C THR A 265 -18.24 27.34 -14.14
N THR A 266 -18.10 28.53 -13.54
CA THR A 266 -19.17 29.36 -12.98
C THR A 266 -19.07 30.77 -13.57
N ASP A 267 -20.20 31.48 -13.62
CA ASP A 267 -20.25 32.86 -14.15
C ASP A 267 -19.52 33.85 -13.22
N GLU A 268 -19.60 33.61 -11.91
CA GLU A 268 -18.89 34.37 -10.87
C GLU A 268 -17.98 33.45 -10.06
N VAL A 269 -16.89 34.02 -9.54
CA VAL A 269 -15.90 33.34 -8.70
C VAL A 269 -15.56 34.18 -7.48
N TYR A 270 -15.04 33.56 -6.43
CA TYR A 270 -14.48 34.28 -5.29
C TYR A 270 -13.32 35.17 -5.75
N GLU A 271 -13.28 36.40 -5.23
CA GLU A 271 -12.24 37.39 -5.55
C GLU A 271 -10.84 36.83 -5.25
N ARG A 272 -10.64 36.24 -4.06
CA ARG A 272 -9.36 35.65 -3.68
C ARG A 272 -9.19 34.26 -4.32
N PRO A 273 -8.17 34.06 -5.18
CA PRO A 273 -7.90 32.76 -5.77
C PRO A 273 -7.33 31.78 -4.73
N LEU A 274 -7.33 30.50 -5.08
CA LEU A 274 -6.73 29.42 -4.31
C LEU A 274 -5.47 28.92 -5.03
N LEU A 275 -4.31 29.07 -4.40
CA LEU A 275 -3.01 28.62 -4.92
C LEU A 275 -2.53 27.38 -4.15
N ILE A 276 -2.36 26.26 -4.86
CA ILE A 276 -2.03 24.97 -4.25
C ILE A 276 -0.60 24.56 -4.58
N PHE A 277 0.16 24.22 -3.54
CA PHE A 277 1.52 23.68 -3.59
C PHE A 277 1.49 22.18 -3.24
N PRO A 278 1.43 21.28 -4.26
CA PRO A 278 1.50 19.83 -4.07
C PRO A 278 2.88 19.37 -3.56
N PRO A 279 3.00 18.11 -3.11
CA PRO A 279 4.32 17.50 -2.94
C PRO A 279 5.03 17.36 -4.29
N TRP A 280 6.37 17.38 -4.27
CA TRP A 280 7.22 17.04 -5.42
C TRP A 280 7.82 15.61 -5.34
N ILE A 281 7.53 14.86 -4.26
CA ILE A 281 7.87 13.43 -4.16
C ILE A 281 7.05 12.62 -5.18
N ASN A 282 5.76 12.96 -5.30
CA ASN A 282 4.83 12.45 -6.30
C ASN A 282 4.35 13.62 -7.17
N LYS A 283 3.54 13.35 -8.20
CA LYS A 283 3.01 14.39 -9.09
C LYS A 283 1.70 14.99 -8.57
N PHE A 284 1.42 16.23 -8.98
CA PHE A 284 0.28 17.02 -8.52
C PHE A 284 -1.09 16.38 -8.78
N TYR A 285 -1.20 15.53 -9.81
CA TYR A 285 -2.48 14.99 -10.28
C TYR A 285 -3.17 14.04 -9.31
N ILE A 286 -2.57 13.73 -8.15
CA ILE A 286 -3.31 13.08 -7.05
C ILE A 286 -4.56 13.88 -6.63
N MET A 287 -4.55 15.20 -6.85
CA MET A 287 -5.70 16.09 -6.62
C MET A 287 -6.61 16.25 -7.85
N ASP A 288 -6.20 15.70 -8.99
CA ASP A 288 -6.91 15.79 -10.27
C ASP A 288 -6.82 14.46 -11.00
N LEU A 289 -7.36 13.40 -10.39
CA LEU A 289 -7.37 12.06 -10.96
C LEU A 289 -8.41 12.00 -12.09
N ARG A 290 -9.50 11.26 -11.91
CA ARG A 290 -10.59 11.17 -12.89
C ARG A 290 -11.63 12.26 -12.63
N PRO A 291 -12.48 12.59 -13.61
CA PRO A 291 -13.52 13.62 -13.44
C PRO A 291 -14.47 13.39 -12.26
N GLU A 292 -14.65 12.14 -11.80
CA GLU A 292 -15.52 11.76 -10.69
C GLU A 292 -14.86 11.93 -9.31
N ASN A 293 -13.52 11.95 -9.26
CA ASN A 293 -12.75 12.07 -8.02
C ASN A 293 -11.65 13.16 -8.09
N SER A 294 -11.82 14.13 -8.98
CA SER A 294 -10.96 15.30 -9.10
C SER A 294 -11.39 16.37 -8.09
N PHE A 295 -10.50 16.67 -7.15
CA PHE A 295 -10.69 17.75 -6.19
C PHE A 295 -10.56 19.11 -6.86
N ILE A 296 -9.65 19.26 -7.83
CA ILE A 296 -9.48 20.50 -8.58
C ILE A 296 -10.76 20.84 -9.36
N LYS A 297 -11.33 19.87 -10.10
CA LYS A 297 -12.60 20.06 -10.81
C LYS A 297 -13.70 20.50 -9.86
N TRP A 298 -13.77 19.89 -8.67
CA TRP A 298 -14.76 20.25 -7.66
C TRP A 298 -14.56 21.69 -7.17
N LEU A 299 -13.33 22.11 -6.85
CA LEU A 299 -13.01 23.48 -6.41
C LEU A 299 -13.42 24.53 -7.44
N VAL A 300 -13.08 24.29 -8.71
CA VAL A 300 -13.46 25.17 -9.82
C VAL A 300 -14.98 25.27 -9.96
N ALA A 301 -15.71 24.16 -9.76
CA ALA A 301 -17.18 24.14 -9.74
C ALA A 301 -17.79 24.80 -8.50
N GLN A 302 -17.04 24.95 -7.40
CA GLN A 302 -17.47 25.74 -6.23
C GLN A 302 -17.23 27.25 -6.41
N GLY A 303 -16.72 27.69 -7.56
CA GLY A 303 -16.48 29.10 -7.84
C GLY A 303 -15.12 29.62 -7.34
N TYR A 304 -14.13 28.76 -7.10
CA TYR A 304 -12.75 29.24 -6.88
C TYR A 304 -12.02 29.42 -8.21
N THR A 305 -11.25 30.51 -8.33
CA THR A 305 -10.14 30.58 -9.29
C THR A 305 -8.98 29.75 -8.72
N VAL A 306 -8.66 28.61 -9.34
CA VAL A 306 -7.68 27.66 -8.82
C VAL A 306 -6.38 27.71 -9.61
N PHE A 307 -5.28 27.83 -8.87
CA PHE A 307 -3.91 27.70 -9.38
C PHE A 307 -3.20 26.53 -8.72
N VAL A 308 -2.39 25.78 -9.48
CA VAL A 308 -1.58 24.67 -8.97
C VAL A 308 -0.15 24.75 -9.47
N ALA A 309 0.81 24.66 -8.55
CA ALA A 309 2.21 24.53 -8.87
C ALA A 309 2.54 23.09 -9.31
N SER A 310 2.77 22.87 -10.61
CA SER A 310 3.24 21.59 -11.15
C SER A 310 4.76 21.57 -11.16
N TRP A 311 5.37 20.93 -10.16
CA TRP A 311 6.82 20.80 -10.02
C TRP A 311 7.45 19.99 -11.16
N ILE A 312 8.61 20.45 -11.63
CA ILE A 312 9.44 19.73 -12.60
C ILE A 312 10.10 18.52 -11.93
N ASN A 313 10.15 17.40 -12.65
CA ASN A 313 10.90 16.22 -12.19
C ASN A 313 12.41 16.51 -12.34
N PRO A 314 13.19 16.52 -11.24
CA PRO A 314 14.56 17.00 -11.29
C PRO A 314 15.46 16.09 -12.13
N ASP A 315 16.27 16.73 -12.97
CA ASP A 315 17.42 16.12 -13.63
C ASP A 315 18.72 16.75 -13.12
N ARG A 316 19.85 16.33 -13.69
CA ARG A 316 21.18 16.83 -13.30
C ARG A 316 21.33 18.35 -13.38
N ARG A 317 20.51 19.04 -14.19
CA ARG A 317 20.53 20.50 -14.30
C ARG A 317 20.01 21.18 -13.03
N LEU A 318 19.16 20.49 -12.27
CA LEU A 318 18.60 20.95 -11.00
C LEU A 318 19.33 20.38 -9.77
N ALA A 319 20.43 19.66 -9.96
CA ALA A 319 21.20 19.00 -8.89
C ALA A 319 21.67 19.94 -7.77
N GLN A 320 21.87 21.22 -8.09
CA GLN A 320 22.33 22.23 -7.12
C GLN A 320 21.18 22.99 -6.44
N LYS A 321 19.92 22.69 -6.80
CA LYS A 321 18.76 23.35 -6.19
C LYS A 321 18.61 22.88 -4.75
N SER A 322 18.56 23.84 -3.84
CA SER A 322 18.38 23.69 -2.41
C SER A 322 16.91 23.86 -2.01
N PHE A 323 16.58 23.57 -0.75
CA PHE A 323 15.26 23.84 -0.20
C PHE A 323 14.86 25.32 -0.29
N GLU A 324 15.84 26.24 -0.19
CA GLU A 324 15.62 27.68 -0.34
C GLU A 324 15.22 28.06 -1.77
N ASP A 325 15.78 27.39 -2.79
CA ASP A 325 15.43 27.65 -4.18
C ASP A 325 13.96 27.27 -4.46
N TYR A 326 13.46 26.18 -3.87
CA TYR A 326 12.04 25.83 -3.94
C TYR A 326 11.13 26.87 -3.26
N MET A 327 11.60 27.55 -2.21
CA MET A 327 10.86 28.66 -1.61
C MET A 327 10.84 29.88 -2.55
N ARG A 328 12.01 30.30 -3.05
CA ARG A 328 12.17 31.52 -3.87
C ARG A 328 11.60 31.38 -5.28
N GLU A 329 12.04 30.36 -6.00
CA GLU A 329 11.61 30.09 -7.37
C GLU A 329 10.31 29.28 -7.41
N GLY A 330 9.87 28.70 -6.29
CA GLY A 330 8.57 28.04 -6.21
C GLY A 330 7.48 28.96 -5.67
N ILE A 331 7.39 29.07 -4.34
CA ILE A 331 6.26 29.75 -3.67
C ILE A 331 6.22 31.24 -4.00
N PHE A 332 7.33 31.96 -3.85
CA PHE A 332 7.35 33.40 -4.13
C PHE A 332 7.07 33.71 -5.60
N ALA A 333 7.72 33.00 -6.54
CA ALA A 333 7.46 33.17 -7.96
C ALA A 333 6.00 32.86 -8.34
N ALA A 334 5.39 31.85 -7.74
CA ALA A 334 3.98 31.53 -7.97
C ALA A 334 3.03 32.62 -7.43
N LEU A 335 3.32 33.19 -6.25
CA LEU A 335 2.55 34.31 -5.72
C LEU A 335 2.62 35.54 -6.63
N ASP A 336 3.81 35.88 -7.13
CA ASP A 336 4.00 36.99 -8.07
C ASP A 336 3.24 36.74 -9.39
N ALA A 337 3.26 35.51 -9.89
CA ALA A 337 2.51 35.12 -11.08
C ALA A 337 0.99 35.16 -10.88
N VAL A 338 0.48 34.72 -9.72
CA VAL A 338 -0.96 34.82 -9.38
C VAL A 338 -1.37 36.28 -9.28
N HIS A 339 -0.55 37.12 -8.65
CA HIS A 339 -0.80 38.56 -8.57
C HIS A 339 -0.85 39.19 -9.98
N ALA A 340 0.11 38.87 -10.84
CA ALA A 340 0.13 39.35 -12.22
C ALA A 340 -1.09 38.89 -13.04
N ALA A 341 -1.57 37.67 -12.80
CA ALA A 341 -2.72 37.09 -13.52
C ALA A 341 -4.07 37.63 -13.04
N THR A 342 -4.21 37.97 -11.75
CA THR A 342 -5.52 38.26 -11.12
C THR A 342 -5.65 39.68 -10.57
N GLY A 343 -4.54 40.38 -10.33
CA GLY A 343 -4.50 41.65 -9.60
C GLY A 343 -4.65 41.52 -8.08
N VAL A 344 -4.95 40.33 -7.56
CA VAL A 344 -5.13 40.07 -6.12
C VAL A 344 -3.79 39.93 -5.44
N LYS A 345 -3.61 40.61 -4.30
CA LYS A 345 -2.32 40.65 -3.57
C LYS A 345 -2.16 39.53 -2.54
N ASP A 346 -3.28 39.01 -2.05
CA ASP A 346 -3.38 38.14 -0.88
C ASP A 346 -4.23 36.89 -1.20
N PRO A 347 -3.74 35.98 -2.07
CA PRO A 347 -4.42 34.71 -2.34
C PRO A 347 -4.55 33.85 -1.09
N ASN A 348 -5.47 32.89 -1.14
CA ASN A 348 -5.49 31.77 -0.21
C ASN A 348 -4.53 30.69 -0.71
N VAL A 349 -3.71 30.13 0.18
CA VAL A 349 -2.70 29.13 -0.18
C VAL A 349 -2.98 27.78 0.47
N VAL A 350 -2.61 26.71 -0.22
CA VAL A 350 -2.68 25.34 0.29
C VAL A 350 -1.32 24.67 0.13
N GLY A 351 -0.85 24.00 1.17
CA GLY A 351 0.32 23.15 1.11
C GLY A 351 -0.04 21.69 1.41
N TYR A 352 0.33 20.77 0.51
CA TYR A 352 0.08 19.34 0.68
C TYR A 352 1.38 18.56 0.90
N CYS A 353 1.42 17.73 1.95
CA CYS A 353 2.58 16.90 2.29
C CYS A 353 3.87 17.74 2.36
N ILE A 354 4.96 17.39 1.66
CA ILE A 354 6.20 18.18 1.67
C ILE A 354 6.03 19.60 1.11
N GLY A 355 5.03 19.83 0.24
CA GLY A 355 4.65 21.17 -0.20
C GLY A 355 4.11 22.03 0.94
N GLY A 356 3.44 21.41 1.92
CA GLY A 356 3.02 22.08 3.15
C GLY A 356 4.16 22.29 4.15
N THR A 357 5.15 21.40 4.20
CA THR A 357 6.39 21.63 4.96
C THR A 357 7.14 22.85 4.44
N LEU A 358 7.31 22.97 3.12
CA LEU A 358 7.89 24.13 2.46
C LEU A 358 7.09 25.41 2.72
N LEU A 359 5.76 25.32 2.58
CA LEU A 359 4.87 26.45 2.85
C LEU A 359 4.98 26.93 4.31
N THR A 360 5.08 26.01 5.26
CA THR A 360 5.23 26.35 6.69
C THR A 360 6.52 27.16 6.92
N ALA A 361 7.65 26.68 6.40
CA ALA A 361 8.92 27.40 6.50
C ALA A 361 8.86 28.78 5.81
N THR A 362 8.19 28.85 4.67
CA THR A 362 8.03 30.08 3.89
C THR A 362 7.18 31.12 4.63
N LEU A 363 6.07 30.72 5.23
CA LEU A 363 5.23 31.61 6.03
C LEU A 363 5.96 32.11 7.29
N GLY A 364 6.77 31.27 7.92
CA GLY A 364 7.66 31.71 9.01
C GLY A 364 8.69 32.76 8.55
N TYR A 365 9.28 32.55 7.37
CA TYR A 365 10.18 33.53 6.76
C TYR A 365 9.45 34.84 6.38
N MET A 366 8.25 34.76 5.81
CA MET A 366 7.41 35.91 5.48
C MET A 366 7.08 36.74 6.72
N ALA A 367 6.68 36.09 7.82
CA ALA A 367 6.41 36.77 9.09
C ALA A 367 7.65 37.49 9.62
N ALA A 368 8.84 36.91 9.49
CA ALA A 368 10.10 37.56 9.89
C ALA A 368 10.52 38.72 8.97
N LYS A 369 9.86 38.90 7.82
CA LYS A 369 10.12 39.94 6.83
C LYS A 369 8.95 40.92 6.66
N ASP A 370 7.94 40.83 7.52
CA ASP A 370 6.71 41.63 7.44
C ASP A 370 6.02 41.54 6.07
N ASP A 371 6.02 40.32 5.49
CA ASP A 371 5.41 40.03 4.19
C ASP A 371 4.00 39.45 4.37
N ASP A 372 2.98 40.19 3.92
CA ASP A 372 1.56 39.92 4.13
C ASP A 372 0.83 39.42 2.86
N ARG A 373 1.58 38.93 1.86
CA ARG A 373 1.05 38.46 0.56
C ARG A 373 0.20 37.18 0.61
N VAL A 374 -0.19 36.70 1.79
CA VAL A 374 -1.02 35.49 1.96
C VAL A 374 -2.17 35.79 2.92
N ASN A 375 -3.41 35.63 2.46
CA ASN A 375 -4.60 35.87 3.29
C ASN A 375 -4.88 34.71 4.26
N SER A 376 -4.80 33.47 3.77
CA SER A 376 -4.99 32.28 4.61
C SER A 376 -4.17 31.11 4.08
N ALA A 377 -3.79 30.19 4.98
CA ALA A 377 -3.04 28.98 4.64
C ALA A 377 -3.76 27.73 5.16
N THR A 378 -3.86 26.72 4.30
CA THR A 378 -4.39 25.39 4.66
C THR A 378 -3.33 24.32 4.47
N PHE A 379 -3.20 23.41 5.43
CA PHE A 379 -2.21 22.33 5.40
C PHE A 379 -2.90 20.97 5.32
N TRP A 380 -2.62 20.21 4.27
CA TRP A 380 -3.11 18.85 4.11
C TRP A 380 -1.98 17.86 4.37
N ALA A 381 -2.16 16.98 5.36
CA ALA A 381 -1.22 15.93 5.72
C ALA A 381 0.26 16.37 5.66
N ALA A 382 0.54 17.59 6.14
CA ALA A 382 1.82 18.24 6.05
C ALA A 382 2.41 18.37 7.45
N GLN A 383 3.63 17.87 7.62
CA GLN A 383 4.32 17.89 8.90
C GLN A 383 5.21 19.13 8.96
N ALA A 384 5.12 19.85 10.08
CA ALA A 384 5.98 20.99 10.41
C ALA A 384 6.93 20.65 11.57
N ASP A 385 6.42 19.92 12.56
CA ASP A 385 7.21 19.35 13.64
C ASP A 385 7.61 17.91 13.31
N PHE A 386 8.91 17.70 13.07
CA PHE A 386 9.49 16.39 12.74
C PHE A 386 10.07 15.66 13.94
N SER A 387 9.91 16.17 15.17
CA SER A 387 10.34 15.46 16.39
C SER A 387 9.73 14.05 16.49
N GLU A 388 8.47 13.91 16.05
CA GLU A 388 7.73 12.65 15.98
C GLU A 388 7.34 12.31 14.53
N ALA A 389 8.33 12.10 13.64
CA ALA A 389 8.09 11.78 12.22
C ALA A 389 7.61 10.33 11.93
N GLY A 390 7.10 9.63 12.95
CA GLY A 390 6.63 8.24 12.81
C GLY A 390 7.74 7.29 12.34
N ASP A 391 7.36 6.26 11.57
CA ASP A 391 8.30 5.23 11.09
C ASP A 391 9.38 5.77 10.12
N LEU A 392 9.23 7.00 9.59
CA LEU A 392 10.27 7.63 8.76
C LEU A 392 11.60 7.77 9.51
N THR A 393 11.58 7.97 10.83
CA THR A 393 12.83 8.12 11.60
C THR A 393 13.69 6.85 11.57
N VAL A 394 13.11 5.67 11.29
CA VAL A 394 13.86 4.40 11.15
C VAL A 394 14.78 4.41 9.92
N PHE A 395 14.49 5.29 8.95
CA PHE A 395 15.23 5.47 7.70
C PHE A 395 16.06 6.75 7.68
N VAL A 396 16.23 7.41 8.83
CA VAL A 396 16.98 8.66 8.95
C VAL A 396 18.03 8.48 10.05
N ASP A 397 19.13 7.81 9.70
CA ASP A 397 20.36 7.81 10.51
C ASP A 397 21.53 8.43 9.73
N GLU A 398 22.55 8.93 10.44
CA GLU A 398 23.68 9.65 9.82
C GLU A 398 24.42 8.80 8.78
N ALA A 399 24.54 7.48 9.01
CA ALA A 399 25.22 6.58 8.09
C ALA A 399 24.38 6.36 6.81
N GLN A 400 23.08 6.21 6.94
CA GLN A 400 22.14 6.12 5.82
C GLN A 400 22.10 7.42 5.01
N LEU A 401 22.08 8.59 5.68
CA LEU A 401 22.11 9.89 5.00
C LEU A 401 23.43 10.08 4.23
N GLU A 402 24.56 9.67 4.81
CA GLU A 402 25.86 9.74 4.15
C GLU A 402 25.95 8.79 2.95
N ALA A 403 25.47 7.56 3.10
CA ALA A 403 25.37 6.61 1.98
C ALA A 403 24.47 7.15 0.85
N MET A 404 23.35 7.80 1.20
CA MET A 404 22.45 8.42 0.23
C MET A 404 23.13 9.59 -0.50
N LYS A 405 23.88 10.45 0.20
CA LYS A 405 24.66 11.53 -0.42
C LYS A 405 25.66 10.98 -1.43
N GLN A 406 26.44 9.97 -1.05
CA GLN A 406 27.41 9.34 -1.95
C GLN A 406 26.76 8.75 -3.20
N GLN A 407 25.57 8.13 -3.04
CA GLN A 407 24.78 7.64 -4.17
C GLN A 407 24.30 8.78 -5.08
N MET A 408 23.81 9.88 -4.50
CA MET A 408 23.37 11.06 -5.26
C MET A 408 24.54 11.68 -6.02
N GLU A 409 25.70 11.85 -5.38
CA GLU A 409 26.93 12.36 -6.02
C GLU A 409 27.34 11.49 -7.21
N ALA A 410 27.38 10.17 -7.04
CA ALA A 410 27.68 9.22 -8.10
C ALA A 410 26.66 9.28 -9.27
N ALA A 411 25.40 9.63 -8.98
CA ALA A 411 24.33 9.78 -9.98
C ALA A 411 24.30 11.16 -10.67
N GLY A 412 25.15 12.10 -10.27
CA GLY A 412 25.19 13.47 -10.81
C GLY A 412 24.34 14.47 -10.02
N GLY A 413 24.20 14.24 -8.72
CA GLY A 413 23.53 15.13 -7.75
C GLY A 413 22.01 15.02 -7.70
N VAL A 414 21.43 13.93 -8.23
CA VAL A 414 19.99 13.67 -8.18
C VAL A 414 19.71 12.29 -7.58
N LEU A 415 18.61 12.18 -6.83
CA LEU A 415 18.13 10.91 -6.29
C LEU A 415 17.06 10.33 -7.21
N GLU A 416 17.27 9.10 -7.66
CA GLU A 416 16.31 8.40 -8.52
C GLU A 416 15.02 8.07 -7.74
N GLY A 417 13.86 8.35 -8.34
CA GLY A 417 12.57 8.15 -7.68
C GLY A 417 12.29 6.72 -7.22
N SER A 418 12.88 5.72 -7.89
CA SER A 418 12.81 4.29 -7.52
C SER A 418 13.38 4.03 -6.11
N LYS A 419 14.44 4.74 -5.72
CA LYS A 419 15.06 4.63 -4.40
C LYS A 419 14.16 5.20 -3.31
N MET A 420 13.52 6.35 -3.55
CA MET A 420 12.52 6.91 -2.62
C MET A 420 11.28 6.02 -2.51
N ALA A 421 10.76 5.51 -3.62
CA ALA A 421 9.56 4.66 -3.64
C ALA A 421 9.71 3.41 -2.77
N THR A 422 10.93 2.83 -2.72
CA THR A 422 11.23 1.65 -1.92
C THR A 422 11.04 1.93 -0.42
N THR A 423 11.54 3.05 0.10
CA THR A 423 11.33 3.48 1.48
C THR A 423 9.84 3.68 1.80
N PHE A 424 9.10 4.38 0.93
CA PHE A 424 7.66 4.58 1.12
C PHE A 424 6.84 3.28 1.07
N ASN A 425 7.22 2.32 0.21
CA ASN A 425 6.57 1.01 0.15
C ASN A 425 6.79 0.19 1.42
N MET A 426 7.98 0.26 2.03
CA MET A 426 8.28 -0.43 3.29
C MET A 426 7.44 0.10 4.47
N LEU A 427 7.14 1.40 4.50
CA LEU A 427 6.28 1.99 5.54
C LEU A 427 4.87 1.39 5.58
N ARG A 428 4.40 0.82 4.46
CA ARG A 428 3.08 0.17 4.35
C ARG A 428 3.17 -1.17 3.62
N ALA A 429 4.08 -2.04 4.06
CA ALA A 429 4.37 -3.31 3.38
C ALA A 429 3.14 -4.20 3.13
N ASN A 430 2.21 -4.31 4.09
CA ASN A 430 0.99 -5.12 3.90
C ASN A 430 0.11 -4.63 2.74
N ASP A 431 -0.10 -3.31 2.65
CA ASP A 431 -0.98 -2.71 1.64
C ASP A 431 -0.29 -2.57 0.28
N LEU A 432 1.01 -2.23 0.28
CA LEU A 432 1.74 -1.84 -0.93
C LEU A 432 2.60 -2.96 -1.53
N ILE A 433 3.04 -3.93 -0.73
CA ILE A 433 3.89 -5.05 -1.18
C ILE A 433 3.07 -6.34 -1.20
N TRP A 434 2.60 -6.81 -0.04
CA TRP A 434 2.00 -8.15 0.07
C TRP A 434 0.65 -8.25 -0.64
N SER A 435 -0.21 -7.25 -0.49
CA SER A 435 -1.49 -7.21 -1.21
C SER A 435 -1.30 -7.24 -2.72
N PHE A 436 -0.24 -6.60 -3.22
CA PHE A 436 0.10 -6.63 -4.63
C PHE A 436 0.63 -8.00 -5.06
N VAL A 437 1.59 -8.57 -4.34
CA VAL A 437 2.12 -9.92 -4.62
C VAL A 437 1.00 -10.95 -4.67
N ILE A 438 0.09 -10.93 -3.71
CA ILE A 438 -1.05 -11.86 -3.65
C ILE A 438 -1.96 -11.66 -4.86
N ASN A 439 -2.38 -10.44 -5.17
CA ASN A 439 -3.32 -10.22 -6.27
C ASN A 439 -2.69 -10.42 -7.65
N ASN A 440 -1.50 -9.86 -7.89
CA ASN A 440 -0.88 -9.84 -9.21
C ASN A 440 -0.13 -11.13 -9.52
N TYR A 441 0.63 -11.66 -8.56
CA TYR A 441 1.53 -12.80 -8.81
C TYR A 441 0.98 -14.14 -8.33
N MET A 442 0.09 -14.17 -7.32
CA MET A 442 -0.53 -15.42 -6.88
C MET A 442 -1.92 -15.63 -7.51
N LEU A 443 -2.76 -14.60 -7.56
CA LEU A 443 -4.09 -14.71 -8.16
C LEU A 443 -4.11 -14.41 -9.67
N GLY A 444 -3.00 -13.93 -10.24
CA GLY A 444 -2.89 -13.62 -11.67
C GLY A 444 -3.85 -12.51 -12.13
N LYS A 445 -4.27 -11.63 -11.22
CA LYS A 445 -5.11 -10.47 -11.53
C LYS A 445 -4.24 -9.39 -12.17
N GLN A 446 -4.78 -8.62 -13.10
CA GLN A 446 -4.08 -7.43 -13.60
C GLN A 446 -4.12 -6.31 -12.54
N PRO A 447 -3.08 -5.47 -12.44
CA PRO A 447 -3.11 -4.28 -11.58
C PRO A 447 -4.26 -3.37 -12.01
N MET A 448 -5.06 -2.89 -11.04
CA MET A 448 -6.18 -1.98 -11.30
C MET A 448 -5.73 -0.55 -11.57
#